data_AF-A0A3A3FN43-F1
#
_entry.id   AF-A0A3A3FN43-F1
#
_cell.length_a   1.000
_cell.length_b   1.000
_cell.length_c   1.000
_cell.angle_alpha   90.00
_cell.angle_beta   90.00
_cell.angle_gamma   90.00
#
_symmetry.space_group_name_H-M   'P 1'
#
loop_
_entity.id
_entity.type
_entity.pdbx_description
1 polymer ?
#
loop_
_entity_poly.entity_id
_entity_poly.type
_entity_poly.pdbx_seq_one_letter_code
_entity_poly.pdbx_strand_id
1 'polypeptide(L)'
;MPMQHSPSSYNRQRSAASHLILFAAAAALTACATIEEPVGAMRKETVYAVTSSNQLISFNAGQPQKLLSRKPLNGLQNGETITGIDYRVVKGWLYALGSSVRLYRITPSSGAVQMIGSGPIAVSLTGTEFGVDFNPTVDRIRIVSNSGQNLRVHPDTGAVVDGDPNTPGVQLDGNLAYSGTDPNAGKKPAAVAAAYTYNKQDEKITTNFAIDAAQGMLVTQGTREGKGPAISPNTGQLLSVGPLGIGAFERASFDIADISGAAFTAITRSGEKSSSWYEIDLDSGKASMIGKIDSGEPVVGIAIEP
;
A
#
# COMPACT_ATOMS: atom_id res chain seq x y z
N MET A 1 13.57 -113.82 -19.73
CA MET A 1 14.69 -113.52 -20.66
C MET A 1 15.15 -112.09 -20.43
N PRO A 2 16.46 -111.82 -20.49
CA PRO A 2 17.16 -110.94 -19.54
C PRO A 2 17.75 -109.68 -20.19
N MET A 3 18.57 -108.96 -19.41
CA MET A 3 19.64 -108.01 -19.80
C MET A 3 19.20 -106.54 -20.00
N GLN A 4 19.93 -105.50 -19.58
CA GLN A 4 21.25 -105.37 -18.94
C GLN A 4 21.48 -103.91 -18.46
N HIS A 5 22.32 -103.76 -17.41
CA HIS A 5 23.31 -102.69 -17.10
C HIS A 5 22.91 -101.21 -16.79
N SER A 6 22.99 -100.88 -15.48
CA SER A 6 23.84 -99.88 -14.75
C SER A 6 24.78 -98.91 -15.51
N PRO A 7 25.41 -97.86 -14.88
CA PRO A 7 25.33 -97.27 -13.51
C PRO A 7 25.45 -95.71 -13.44
N SER A 8 25.66 -95.16 -12.20
CA SER A 8 26.39 -93.91 -11.87
C SER A 8 25.65 -92.58 -12.08
N SER A 9 25.77 -91.48 -11.32
CA SER A 9 26.62 -91.06 -10.20
C SER A 9 26.15 -89.68 -9.68
N TYR A 10 26.44 -89.41 -8.40
CA TYR A 10 26.81 -88.10 -7.81
C TYR A 10 25.87 -86.87 -7.87
N ASN A 11 25.29 -86.58 -6.69
CA ASN A 11 25.57 -85.41 -5.84
C ASN A 11 25.31 -83.98 -6.39
N ARG A 12 24.38 -83.23 -5.77
CA ARG A 12 24.65 -81.87 -5.22
C ARG A 12 23.45 -81.29 -4.46
N GLN A 13 23.77 -80.74 -3.30
CA GLN A 13 22.95 -79.91 -2.39
C GLN A 13 22.17 -78.80 -3.10
N ARG A 14 20.96 -78.49 -2.61
CA ARG A 14 20.43 -77.11 -2.60
C ARG A 14 19.60 -76.84 -1.33
N SER A 15 20.13 -75.91 -0.53
CA SER A 15 19.43 -75.13 0.51
C SER A 15 18.94 -73.82 -0.11
N ALA A 16 17.75 -73.34 0.27
CA ALA A 16 17.36 -71.91 0.35
C ALA A 16 15.88 -71.86 0.80
N ALA A 17 15.54 -71.45 2.02
CA ALA A 17 15.57 -70.10 2.61
C ALA A 17 14.34 -69.24 2.21
N SER A 18 13.39 -69.17 3.16
CA SER A 18 12.18 -68.36 3.17
C SER A 18 12.47 -66.87 2.94
N HIS A 19 11.72 -66.23 2.05
CA HIS A 19 11.82 -64.79 1.79
C HIS A 19 10.77 -64.02 2.61
N LEU A 20 11.26 -63.23 3.57
CA LEU A 20 10.48 -62.21 4.27
C LEU A 20 10.62 -60.90 3.48
N ILE A 21 9.54 -60.42 2.88
CA ILE A 21 9.54 -59.16 2.12
C ILE A 21 9.33 -58.01 3.12
N LEU A 22 10.38 -57.20 3.30
CA LEU A 22 10.33 -55.94 4.04
C LEU A 22 9.85 -54.82 3.09
N PHE A 23 8.67 -54.25 3.35
CA PHE A 23 8.24 -52.99 2.70
C PHE A 23 8.92 -51.82 3.42
N ALA A 24 9.91 -51.20 2.77
CA ALA A 24 10.45 -49.92 3.21
C ALA A 24 9.60 -48.79 2.63
N ALA A 25 8.85 -48.09 3.47
CA ALA A 25 8.15 -46.86 3.10
C ALA A 25 9.16 -45.69 3.08
N ALA A 26 9.53 -45.22 1.90
CA ALA A 26 10.33 -44.01 1.74
C ALA A 26 9.41 -42.78 1.85
N ALA A 27 9.46 -42.08 2.98
CA ALA A 27 8.84 -40.77 3.12
C ALA A 27 9.69 -39.73 2.37
N ALA A 28 9.21 -39.29 1.20
CA ALA A 28 9.81 -38.16 0.49
C ALA A 28 9.41 -36.87 1.20
N LEU A 29 10.32 -36.28 1.99
CA LEU A 29 10.18 -34.90 2.42
C LEU A 29 10.44 -33.99 1.21
N THR A 30 9.36 -33.55 0.54
CA THR A 30 9.42 -32.39 -0.35
C THR A 30 9.71 -31.16 0.50
N ALA A 31 10.98 -30.76 0.57
CA ALA A 31 11.36 -29.43 1.03
C ALA A 31 10.79 -28.41 0.03
N CYS A 32 9.72 -27.71 0.41
CA CYS A 32 9.33 -26.48 -0.27
C CYS A 32 10.46 -25.46 -0.06
N ALA A 33 11.43 -25.44 -0.98
CA ALA A 33 12.34 -24.31 -1.07
C ALA A 33 11.51 -23.11 -1.51
N THR A 34 11.23 -22.20 -0.58
CA THR A 34 10.68 -20.89 -0.90
C THR A 34 11.71 -20.16 -1.74
N ILE A 35 11.38 -19.84 -2.99
CA ILE A 35 12.22 -18.99 -3.82
C ILE A 35 12.23 -17.61 -3.16
N GLU A 36 13.35 -17.22 -2.58
CA GLU A 36 13.53 -15.86 -2.07
C GLU A 36 13.46 -14.87 -3.24
N GLU A 37 12.67 -13.82 -3.06
CA GLU A 37 12.58 -12.75 -4.04
C GLU A 37 13.92 -11.98 -4.09
N PRO A 38 14.47 -11.70 -5.28
CA PRO A 38 15.73 -10.98 -5.39
C PRO A 38 15.64 -9.58 -4.75
N VAL A 39 16.60 -9.27 -3.89
CA VAL A 39 16.69 -7.97 -3.22
C VAL A 39 17.31 -6.95 -4.19
N GLY A 40 16.60 -5.84 -4.41
CA GLY A 40 17.05 -4.75 -5.27
C GLY A 40 18.21 -3.92 -4.70
N ALA A 41 18.66 -2.94 -5.48
CA ALA A 41 19.60 -1.93 -4.99
C ALA A 41 18.92 -1.00 -3.97
N MET A 42 19.69 -0.50 -2.99
CA MET A 42 19.18 0.50 -2.07
C MET A 42 18.83 1.81 -2.80
N ARG A 43 17.80 2.50 -2.31
CA ARG A 43 17.44 3.86 -2.73
C ARG A 43 17.67 4.86 -1.60
N LYS A 44 17.45 6.14 -1.86
CA LYS A 44 17.65 7.20 -0.87
C LYS A 44 16.51 7.25 0.14
N GLU A 45 15.34 6.78 -0.27
CA GLU A 45 14.10 6.90 0.48
C GLU A 45 13.99 5.81 1.56
N THR A 46 13.78 6.25 2.80
CA THR A 46 13.30 5.39 3.89
C THR A 46 11.78 5.50 3.92
N VAL A 47 11.11 4.35 3.94
CA VAL A 47 9.65 4.28 3.99
C VAL A 47 9.23 3.82 5.38
N TYR A 48 8.28 4.52 5.98
CA TYR A 48 7.47 4.03 7.09
C TYR A 48 6.16 3.50 6.55
N ALA A 49 5.69 2.39 7.11
CA ALA A 49 4.38 1.84 6.80
C ALA A 49 3.67 1.37 8.06
N VAL A 50 2.34 1.45 8.08
CA VAL A 50 1.54 0.85 9.14
C VAL A 50 0.90 -0.42 8.62
N THR A 51 1.05 -1.52 9.37
CA THR A 51 0.43 -2.80 9.05
C THR A 51 -1.02 -2.88 9.51
N SER A 52 -1.77 -3.87 8.99
CA SER A 52 -3.15 -4.14 9.42
C SER A 52 -3.33 -4.41 10.91
N SER A 53 -2.27 -4.87 11.60
CA SER A 53 -2.25 -5.09 13.05
C SER A 53 -1.67 -3.90 13.85
N ASN A 54 -1.66 -2.70 13.26
CA ASN A 54 -1.14 -1.46 13.87
C ASN A 54 0.33 -1.56 14.30
N GLN A 55 1.18 -2.19 13.49
CA GLN A 55 2.63 -2.08 13.65
C GLN A 55 3.17 -1.01 12.72
N LEU A 56 3.97 -0.09 13.25
CA LEU A 56 4.81 0.78 12.43
C LEU A 56 6.07 0.00 12.05
N ILE A 57 6.26 -0.20 10.75
CA ILE A 57 7.47 -0.78 10.18
C ILE A 57 8.22 0.28 9.38
N SER A 58 9.51 0.05 9.16
CA SER A 58 10.27 0.81 8.18
C SER A 58 11.14 -0.08 7.31
N PHE A 59 11.42 0.37 6.09
CA PHE A 59 12.27 -0.32 5.13
C PHE A 59 12.89 0.68 4.14
N ASN A 60 13.93 0.26 3.43
CA ASN A 60 14.47 1.05 2.32
C ASN A 60 13.61 0.85 1.06
N ALA A 61 13.26 1.92 0.34
CA ALA A 61 12.33 1.83 -0.80
C ALA A 61 12.78 0.89 -1.94
N GLY A 62 14.07 0.56 -2.04
CA GLY A 62 14.59 -0.42 -3.00
C GLY A 62 14.69 -1.86 -2.48
N GLN A 63 14.47 -2.07 -1.19
CA GLN A 63 14.62 -3.35 -0.50
C GLN A 63 13.43 -3.62 0.45
N PRO A 64 12.18 -3.65 -0.06
CA PRO A 64 10.99 -3.88 0.77
C PRO A 64 10.99 -5.24 1.50
N GLN A 65 11.85 -6.17 1.07
CA GLN A 65 12.05 -7.47 1.72
C GLN A 65 12.88 -7.40 3.01
N LYS A 66 13.47 -6.25 3.34
CA LYS A 66 14.33 -6.07 4.52
C LYS A 66 13.78 -4.97 5.42
N LEU A 67 13.05 -5.37 6.46
CA LEU A 67 12.59 -4.42 7.47
C LEU A 67 13.77 -3.87 8.28
N LEU A 68 13.80 -2.56 8.44
CA LEU A 68 14.75 -1.82 9.28
C LEU A 68 14.23 -1.70 10.72
N SER A 69 12.91 -1.63 10.90
CA SER A 69 12.28 -1.60 12.21
C SER A 69 10.86 -2.15 12.19
N ARG A 70 10.37 -2.56 13.35
CA ARG A 70 8.98 -2.92 13.64
C ARG A 70 8.65 -2.54 15.07
N LYS A 71 7.62 -1.74 15.27
CA LYS A 71 7.17 -1.23 16.58
C LYS A 71 5.64 -1.26 16.65
N PRO A 72 5.04 -1.73 17.76
CA PRO A 72 3.61 -1.58 17.94
C PRO A 72 3.24 -0.10 18.10
N LEU A 73 2.10 0.31 17.54
CA LEU A 73 1.51 1.61 17.82
C LEU A 73 0.83 1.59 19.19
N ASN A 74 1.23 2.52 20.07
CA ASN A 74 0.72 2.61 21.44
C ASN A 74 0.03 3.94 21.66
N GLY A 75 -1.24 3.92 22.10
CA GLY A 75 -2.03 5.14 22.37
C GLY A 75 -3.25 5.36 21.45
N LEU A 76 -3.54 4.40 20.56
CA LEU A 76 -4.78 4.38 19.78
C LEU A 76 -6.00 4.12 20.67
N GLN A 77 -7.20 4.51 20.22
CA GLN A 77 -8.43 4.11 20.89
C GLN A 77 -8.60 2.59 20.83
N ASN A 78 -9.32 2.04 21.81
CA ASN A 78 -9.55 0.60 21.86
C ASN A 78 -10.29 0.11 20.61
N GLY A 79 -9.74 -0.91 19.95
CA GLY A 79 -10.29 -1.47 18.70
C GLY A 79 -10.09 -0.61 17.45
N GLU A 80 -9.36 0.51 17.54
CA GLU A 80 -9.08 1.37 16.40
C GLU A 80 -7.92 0.83 15.54
N THR A 81 -8.04 0.99 14.23
CA THR A 81 -7.00 0.68 13.24
C THR A 81 -6.60 1.94 12.49
N ILE A 82 -5.36 2.02 12.03
CA ILE A 82 -4.94 3.07 11.10
C ILE A 82 -5.51 2.82 9.70
N THR A 83 -5.82 3.91 8.99
CA THR A 83 -6.37 3.90 7.61
C THR A 83 -5.50 4.67 6.61
N GLY A 84 -4.53 5.45 7.09
CA GLY A 84 -3.57 6.18 6.28
C GLY A 84 -2.58 6.93 7.17
N ILE A 85 -1.38 7.19 6.66
CA ILE A 85 -0.33 7.98 7.30
C ILE A 85 0.32 8.88 6.25
N ASP A 86 0.89 9.99 6.69
CA ASP A 86 1.77 10.82 5.87
C ASP A 86 2.60 11.77 6.75
N TYR A 87 3.74 12.27 6.23
CA TYR A 87 4.55 13.30 6.86
C TYR A 87 4.07 14.71 6.53
N ARG A 88 3.90 15.52 7.58
CA ARG A 88 3.93 16.98 7.44
C ARG A 88 5.39 17.43 7.30
N VAL A 89 5.90 17.47 6.07
CA VAL A 89 7.32 17.77 5.76
C VAL A 89 7.85 18.99 6.51
N VAL A 90 7.11 20.10 6.52
CA VAL A 90 7.55 21.35 7.18
C VAL A 90 7.78 21.22 8.70
N LYS A 91 7.27 20.16 9.34
CA LYS A 91 7.49 19.85 10.77
C LYS A 91 8.29 18.56 11.00
N GLY A 92 8.47 17.72 9.97
CA GLY A 92 9.03 16.37 10.12
C GLY A 92 8.19 15.47 11.03
N TRP A 93 6.87 15.69 11.09
CA TRP A 93 5.97 14.91 11.96
C TRP A 93 5.17 13.91 11.13
N LEU A 94 5.16 12.65 11.57
CA LEU A 94 4.34 11.60 10.98
C LEU A 94 2.93 11.67 11.56
N TYR A 95 1.93 11.78 10.70
CA TYR A 95 0.52 11.79 11.05
C TYR A 95 -0.15 10.47 10.68
N ALA A 96 -1.29 10.20 11.30
CA ALA A 96 -2.13 9.07 10.96
C ALA A 96 -3.63 9.39 11.12
N LEU A 97 -4.44 8.77 10.27
CA LEU A 97 -5.90 8.76 10.38
C LEU A 97 -6.35 7.40 10.91
N GLY A 98 -7.04 7.38 12.04
CA GLY A 98 -7.63 6.17 12.61
C GLY A 98 -9.05 5.90 12.10
N SER A 99 -9.50 4.65 12.20
CA SER A 99 -10.82 4.18 11.77
C SER A 99 -11.98 4.76 12.60
N SER A 100 -11.68 5.32 13.78
CA SER A 100 -12.65 6.12 14.54
C SER A 100 -12.67 7.60 14.12
N VAL A 101 -12.09 7.91 12.96
CA VAL A 101 -12.03 9.24 12.35
C VAL A 101 -11.25 10.24 13.23
N ARG A 102 -10.21 9.75 13.90
CA ARG A 102 -9.32 10.56 14.75
C ARG A 102 -8.00 10.80 14.03
N LEU A 103 -7.50 12.02 14.17
CA LEU A 103 -6.18 12.39 13.69
C LEU A 103 -5.16 12.17 14.80
N TYR A 104 -4.01 11.62 14.44
CA TYR A 104 -2.93 11.29 15.36
C TYR A 104 -1.60 11.82 14.85
N ARG A 105 -0.66 12.04 15.79
CA ARG A 105 0.77 12.10 15.53
C ARG A 105 1.43 10.81 16.01
N ILE A 106 2.30 10.24 15.20
CA ILE A 106 3.14 9.09 15.54
C ILE A 106 4.56 9.57 15.81
N THR A 107 5.20 9.06 16.85
CA THR A 107 6.64 9.17 17.08
C THR A 107 7.33 7.93 16.53
N PRO A 108 8.04 8.00 15.38
CA PRO A 108 8.55 6.81 14.71
C PRO A 108 9.55 6.00 15.54
N SER A 109 10.37 6.67 16.35
CA SER A 109 11.40 6.03 17.19
C SER A 109 10.82 5.14 18.29
N SER A 110 9.57 5.35 18.71
CA SER A 110 8.93 4.60 19.81
C SER A 110 7.62 3.90 19.43
N GLY A 111 6.97 4.30 18.33
CA GLY A 111 5.60 3.89 18.01
C GLY A 111 4.54 4.55 18.91
N ALA A 112 4.91 5.56 19.71
CA ALA A 112 3.93 6.29 20.53
C ALA A 112 2.99 7.11 19.64
N VAL A 113 1.71 7.06 19.95
CA VAL A 113 0.63 7.75 19.24
C VAL A 113 -0.01 8.78 20.15
N GLN A 114 -0.18 10.00 19.66
CA GLN A 114 -0.83 11.10 20.36
C GLN A 114 -1.98 11.64 19.52
N MET A 115 -3.18 11.69 20.09
CA MET A 115 -4.35 12.26 19.41
C MET A 115 -4.19 13.77 19.20
N ILE A 116 -4.67 14.26 18.07
CA ILE A 116 -4.77 15.67 17.73
C ILE A 116 -6.23 16.11 17.85
N GLY A 117 -6.44 17.32 18.36
CA GLY A 117 -7.78 17.82 18.68
C GLY A 117 -8.35 17.20 19.95
N SER A 118 -9.66 17.35 20.14
CA SER A 118 -10.38 16.88 21.33
C SER A 118 -11.19 15.60 21.10
N GLY A 119 -11.28 15.13 19.86
CA GLY A 119 -12.28 14.14 19.46
C GLY A 119 -12.05 13.59 18.04
N PRO A 120 -12.97 12.74 17.55
CA PRO A 120 -13.08 12.46 16.13
C PRO A 120 -13.31 13.75 15.34
N ILE A 121 -12.83 13.80 14.10
CA ILE A 121 -13.14 14.87 13.16
C ILE A 121 -14.67 14.86 12.97
N ALA A 122 -15.29 16.04 12.99
CA ALA A 122 -16.75 16.21 12.94
C ALA A 122 -17.33 15.99 11.52
N VAL A 123 -16.94 14.89 10.87
CA VAL A 123 -17.45 14.44 9.57
C VAL A 123 -17.48 12.91 9.56
N SER A 124 -18.50 12.33 8.96
CA SER A 124 -18.51 10.89 8.71
C SER A 124 -17.67 10.58 7.47
N LEU A 125 -16.74 9.64 7.60
CA LEU A 125 -16.06 9.08 6.45
C LEU A 125 -16.95 8.06 5.76
N THR A 126 -17.07 8.15 4.44
CA THR A 126 -17.82 7.20 3.62
C THR A 126 -16.85 6.36 2.80
N GLY A 127 -17.15 5.08 2.62
CA GLY A 127 -16.27 4.13 1.94
C GLY A 127 -15.51 3.23 2.91
N THR A 128 -14.59 2.44 2.37
CA THR A 128 -13.83 1.43 3.11
C THR A 128 -12.32 1.59 2.95
N GLU A 129 -11.88 2.37 1.97
CA GLU A 129 -10.47 2.59 1.64
C GLU A 129 -10.26 4.10 1.45
N PHE A 130 -9.14 4.60 1.94
CA PHE A 130 -8.88 6.03 2.08
C PHE A 130 -7.46 6.39 1.65
N GLY A 131 -7.33 7.47 0.88
CA GLY A 131 -6.06 8.16 0.68
C GLY A 131 -5.93 9.32 1.66
N VAL A 132 -4.76 9.47 2.29
CA VAL A 132 -4.47 10.53 3.27
C VAL A 132 -3.11 11.11 2.96
N ASP A 133 -3.03 12.41 2.71
CA ASP A 133 -1.77 13.06 2.34
C ASP A 133 -1.73 14.55 2.67
N PHE A 134 -0.56 15.10 2.98
CA PHE A 134 -0.33 16.51 3.22
C PHE A 134 -0.13 17.26 1.92
N ASN A 135 -0.94 18.30 1.73
CA ASN A 135 -0.62 19.32 0.76
C ASN A 135 0.56 20.18 1.30
N PRO A 136 1.72 20.19 0.63
CA PRO A 136 2.87 20.92 1.13
C PRO A 136 2.76 22.44 0.99
N THR A 137 1.84 22.95 0.17
CA THR A 137 1.72 24.38 -0.12
C THR A 137 0.71 25.07 0.79
N VAL A 138 -0.46 24.46 1.00
CA VAL A 138 -1.52 25.02 1.87
C VAL A 138 -1.54 24.42 3.27
N ASP A 139 -0.66 23.45 3.55
CA ASP A 139 -0.50 22.81 4.86
C ASP A 139 -1.82 22.26 5.40
N ARG A 140 -2.47 21.41 4.58
CA ARG A 140 -3.73 20.72 4.91
C ARG A 140 -3.61 19.26 4.56
N ILE A 141 -4.25 18.43 5.39
CA ILE A 141 -4.39 17.00 5.13
C ILE A 141 -5.56 16.83 4.18
N ARG A 142 -5.35 16.22 3.03
CA ARG A 142 -6.44 15.74 2.17
C ARG A 142 -6.80 14.32 2.58
N ILE A 143 -8.09 14.05 2.63
CA ILE A 143 -8.64 12.71 2.78
C ILE A 143 -9.57 12.46 1.60
N VAL A 144 -9.32 11.38 0.86
CA VAL A 144 -10.18 10.89 -0.21
C VAL A 144 -10.64 9.46 0.08
N SER A 145 -11.72 9.01 -0.55
CA SER A 145 -12.15 7.62 -0.39
C SER A 145 -12.64 6.95 -1.66
N ASN A 146 -12.67 5.61 -1.63
CA ASN A 146 -13.19 4.78 -2.71
C ASN A 146 -14.68 4.98 -3.01
N SER A 147 -15.40 5.70 -2.15
CA SER A 147 -16.79 6.09 -2.40
C SER A 147 -16.94 7.43 -3.13
N GLY A 148 -15.83 8.12 -3.36
CA GLY A 148 -15.76 9.43 -4.00
C GLY A 148 -15.77 10.61 -3.02
N GLN A 149 -15.63 10.38 -1.71
CA GLN A 149 -15.50 11.47 -0.75
C GLN A 149 -14.16 12.19 -0.94
N ASN A 150 -14.17 13.49 -0.74
CA ASN A 150 -13.00 14.36 -0.80
C ASN A 150 -13.17 15.46 0.23
N LEU A 151 -12.19 15.64 1.11
CA LEU A 151 -12.22 16.68 2.13
C LEU A 151 -10.81 17.07 2.56
N ARG A 152 -10.73 18.17 3.29
CA ARG A 152 -9.49 18.66 3.89
C ARG A 152 -9.66 18.84 5.39
N VAL A 153 -8.58 18.63 6.14
CA VAL A 153 -8.53 18.79 7.59
C VAL A 153 -7.33 19.64 7.98
N HIS A 154 -7.51 20.47 9.01
CA HIS A 154 -6.46 21.27 9.61
C HIS A 154 -5.56 20.40 10.51
N PRO A 155 -4.24 20.33 10.26
CA PRO A 155 -3.37 19.38 10.94
C PRO A 155 -3.17 19.66 12.43
N ASP A 156 -3.35 20.90 12.88
CA ASP A 156 -3.15 21.24 14.30
C ASP A 156 -4.42 21.10 15.16
N THR A 157 -5.61 21.12 14.54
CA THR A 157 -6.88 21.15 15.27
C THR A 157 -7.78 19.95 15.00
N GLY A 158 -7.55 19.23 13.90
CA GLY A 158 -8.46 18.18 13.43
C GLY A 158 -9.79 18.72 12.90
N ALA A 159 -9.93 20.04 12.70
CA ALA A 159 -11.15 20.62 12.13
C ALA A 159 -11.19 20.42 10.61
N VAL A 160 -12.38 20.10 10.09
CA VAL A 160 -12.61 20.07 8.64
C VAL A 160 -12.45 21.48 8.08
N VAL A 161 -11.80 21.60 6.93
CA VAL A 161 -11.67 22.85 6.18
C VAL A 161 -12.89 23.01 5.29
N ASP A 162 -13.54 24.16 5.40
CA ASP A 162 -14.71 24.51 4.61
C ASP A 162 -14.35 24.64 3.12
N GLY A 163 -15.12 23.94 2.27
CA GLY A 163 -15.02 23.97 0.82
C GLY A 163 -15.71 25.17 0.19
N ASP A 164 -16.71 25.74 0.84
CA ASP A 164 -17.43 26.93 0.38
C ASP A 164 -17.77 27.87 1.55
N PRO A 165 -16.91 28.87 1.82
CA PRO A 165 -17.08 29.78 2.95
C PRO A 165 -18.31 30.71 2.81
N ASN A 166 -18.98 30.73 1.66
CA ASN A 166 -20.18 31.54 1.44
C ASN A 166 -21.46 30.81 1.83
N THR A 167 -21.40 29.50 2.07
CA THR A 167 -22.54 28.69 2.49
C THR A 167 -22.47 28.43 4.00
N PRO A 168 -23.55 28.68 4.77
CA PRO A 168 -23.53 28.43 6.22
C PRO A 168 -23.22 26.98 6.60
N GLY A 169 -22.31 26.79 7.55
CA GLY A 169 -21.88 25.48 8.04
C GLY A 169 -20.70 24.91 7.26
N VAL A 170 -20.11 23.83 7.76
CA VAL A 170 -18.94 23.20 7.11
C VAL A 170 -19.39 22.49 5.83
N GLN A 171 -18.89 22.94 4.68
CA GLN A 171 -19.03 22.22 3.41
C GLN A 171 -17.79 21.37 3.15
N LEU A 172 -17.98 20.15 2.65
CA LEU A 172 -16.86 19.36 2.15
C LEU A 172 -16.41 19.86 0.77
N ASP A 173 -15.22 19.44 0.37
CA ASP A 173 -14.78 19.63 -1.01
C ASP A 173 -15.68 18.82 -1.97
N GLY A 174 -15.67 19.18 -3.26
CA GLY A 174 -16.47 18.49 -4.27
C GLY A 174 -16.13 17.00 -4.34
N ASN A 175 -17.17 16.15 -4.47
CA ASN A 175 -16.99 14.71 -4.63
C ASN A 175 -16.14 14.38 -5.85
N LEU A 176 -15.37 13.30 -5.73
CA LEU A 176 -14.53 12.83 -6.82
C LEU A 176 -15.35 12.39 -8.02
N ALA A 177 -15.01 12.94 -9.18
CA ALA A 177 -15.62 12.58 -10.46
C ALA A 177 -14.63 12.83 -11.60
N TYR A 178 -14.57 11.94 -12.58
CA TYR A 178 -13.82 12.20 -13.80
C TYR A 178 -14.37 13.44 -14.52
N SER A 179 -13.46 14.26 -15.05
CA SER A 179 -13.84 15.38 -15.92
C SER A 179 -14.73 14.90 -17.07
N GLY A 180 -15.67 15.73 -17.51
CA GLY A 180 -16.52 15.41 -18.67
C GLY A 180 -15.73 15.26 -19.99
N THR A 181 -14.49 15.75 -20.03
CA THR A 181 -13.57 15.57 -21.18
C THR A 181 -12.60 14.41 -20.98
N ASP A 182 -12.63 13.73 -19.84
CA ASP A 182 -11.75 12.62 -19.55
C ASP A 182 -12.21 11.34 -20.28
N PRO A 183 -11.30 10.46 -20.74
CA PRO A 183 -11.68 9.16 -21.30
C PRO A 183 -12.51 8.27 -20.36
N ASN A 184 -12.43 8.49 -19.04
CA ASN A 184 -13.22 7.78 -18.03
C ASN A 184 -14.44 8.59 -17.55
N ALA A 185 -14.83 9.65 -18.25
CA ALA A 185 -16.03 10.43 -17.95
C ALA A 185 -17.27 9.52 -17.72
N GLY A 186 -18.02 9.81 -16.66
CA GLY A 186 -19.22 9.05 -16.28
C GLY A 186 -18.97 7.73 -15.54
N LYS A 187 -17.72 7.24 -15.46
CA LYS A 187 -17.37 6.12 -14.57
C LYS A 187 -17.31 6.61 -13.13
N LYS A 188 -17.74 5.77 -12.19
CA LYS A 188 -17.59 6.04 -10.76
C LYS A 188 -16.14 5.80 -10.35
N PRO A 189 -15.41 6.81 -9.85
CA PRO A 189 -14.05 6.61 -9.40
C PRO A 189 -14.01 5.86 -8.08
N ALA A 190 -12.90 5.15 -7.85
CA ALA A 190 -12.58 4.53 -6.56
C ALA A 190 -11.17 4.93 -6.14
N ALA A 191 -11.00 6.18 -5.71
CA ALA A 191 -9.70 6.69 -5.25
C ALA A 191 -9.36 6.11 -3.86
N VAL A 192 -8.36 5.23 -3.81
CA VAL A 192 -7.95 4.54 -2.57
C VAL A 192 -6.67 5.09 -1.97
N ALA A 193 -5.94 5.92 -2.71
CA ALA A 193 -4.72 6.57 -2.26
C ALA A 193 -4.58 7.94 -2.94
N ALA A 194 -3.89 8.87 -2.29
CA ALA A 194 -3.56 10.19 -2.80
C ALA A 194 -2.13 10.55 -2.39
N ALA A 195 -1.44 11.35 -3.18
CA ALA A 195 -0.12 11.88 -2.87
C ALA A 195 0.14 13.20 -3.59
N TYR A 196 0.80 14.14 -2.92
CA TYR A 196 1.20 15.42 -3.48
C TYR A 196 2.64 15.43 -3.92
N THR A 197 2.92 16.12 -5.04
CA THR A 197 4.30 16.47 -5.40
C THR A 197 4.82 17.63 -4.58
N TYR A 198 6.13 17.70 -4.43
CA TYR A 198 6.84 18.84 -3.89
C TYR A 198 7.57 19.57 -5.02
N ASN A 199 7.12 20.78 -5.35
CA ASN A 199 7.75 21.54 -6.40
C ASN A 199 9.02 22.23 -5.89
N LYS A 200 10.14 22.01 -6.58
CA LYS A 200 11.47 22.48 -6.16
C LYS A 200 11.80 23.89 -6.67
N GLN A 201 11.03 24.37 -7.63
CA GLN A 201 11.23 25.67 -8.27
C GLN A 201 10.27 26.73 -7.73
N ASP A 202 9.07 26.32 -7.31
CA ASP A 202 8.04 27.17 -6.76
C ASP A 202 7.22 26.41 -5.69
N GLU A 203 7.53 26.68 -4.42
CA GLU A 203 6.88 26.07 -3.25
C GLU A 203 5.37 26.39 -3.14
N LYS A 204 4.83 27.27 -3.99
CA LYS A 204 3.41 27.64 -3.98
C LYS A 204 2.55 26.73 -4.85
N ILE A 205 3.17 25.88 -5.67
CA ILE A 205 2.48 24.94 -6.55
C ILE A 205 2.78 23.50 -6.16
N THR A 206 1.80 22.64 -6.42
CA THR A 206 1.87 21.20 -6.20
C THR A 206 0.87 20.52 -7.13
N THR A 207 1.12 19.25 -7.43
CA THR A 207 0.16 18.39 -8.13
C THR A 207 -0.34 17.33 -7.16
N ASN A 208 -1.66 17.21 -7.05
CA ASN A 208 -2.30 16.12 -6.32
C ASN A 208 -2.54 14.95 -7.27
N PHE A 209 -1.91 13.82 -6.98
CA PHE A 209 -2.16 12.55 -7.66
C PHE A 209 -3.05 11.65 -6.79
N ALA A 210 -3.79 10.77 -7.44
CA ALA A 210 -4.54 9.72 -6.77
C ALA A 210 -4.47 8.41 -7.56
N ILE A 211 -4.71 7.31 -6.85
CA ILE A 211 -4.80 5.98 -7.44
C ILE A 211 -6.28 5.56 -7.46
N ASP A 212 -6.82 5.38 -8.66
CA ASP A 212 -8.14 4.79 -8.85
C ASP A 212 -8.03 3.27 -8.98
N ALA A 213 -8.50 2.57 -7.96
CA ALA A 213 -8.40 1.12 -7.87
C ALA A 213 -9.42 0.39 -8.75
N ALA A 214 -10.57 1.00 -9.05
CA ALA A 214 -11.60 0.38 -9.88
C ALA A 214 -11.23 0.42 -11.37
N GLN A 215 -10.50 1.45 -11.79
CA GLN A 215 -9.99 1.56 -13.16
C GLN A 215 -8.53 1.13 -13.31
N GLY A 216 -7.78 0.97 -12.21
CA GLY A 216 -6.36 0.63 -12.25
C GLY A 216 -5.52 1.76 -12.87
N MET A 217 -5.81 3.00 -12.49
CA MET A 217 -5.27 4.21 -13.11
C MET A 217 -4.54 5.09 -12.10
N LEU A 218 -3.46 5.73 -12.55
CA LEU A 218 -2.99 6.97 -11.95
C LEU A 218 -3.82 8.12 -12.53
N VAL A 219 -4.29 9.00 -11.65
CA VAL A 219 -5.04 10.22 -12.01
C VAL A 219 -4.44 11.42 -11.29
N THR A 220 -4.66 12.63 -11.80
CA THR A 220 -4.54 13.85 -11.00
C THR A 220 -5.90 14.29 -10.51
N GLN A 221 -5.96 14.84 -9.31
CA GLN A 221 -7.15 15.51 -8.79
C GLN A 221 -6.95 17.02 -8.95
N GLY A 222 -7.64 17.60 -9.91
CA GLY A 222 -7.34 18.92 -10.46
C GLY A 222 -6.26 18.88 -11.54
N THR A 223 -5.90 20.07 -12.04
CA THR A 223 -4.94 20.20 -13.13
C THR A 223 -3.51 20.11 -12.60
N ARG A 224 -2.64 19.38 -13.32
CA ARG A 224 -1.20 19.34 -13.03
C ARG A 224 -0.58 20.73 -13.10
N GLU A 225 0.39 20.99 -12.23
CA GLU A 225 1.11 22.25 -12.20
C GLU A 225 1.70 22.63 -13.57
N GLY A 226 1.73 23.93 -13.88
CA GLY A 226 2.20 24.44 -15.18
C GLY A 226 1.27 24.14 -16.37
N LYS A 227 0.10 23.52 -16.17
CA LYS A 227 -0.93 23.31 -17.21
C LYS A 227 -2.16 24.17 -16.93
N GLY A 228 -2.78 24.68 -18.00
CA GLY A 228 -3.96 25.54 -17.94
C GLY A 228 -5.17 24.91 -18.63
N PRO A 229 -6.41 25.27 -18.24
CA PRO A 229 -6.75 26.10 -17.08
C PRO A 229 -6.48 25.37 -15.75
N ALA A 230 -6.13 26.13 -14.70
CA ALA A 230 -5.89 25.56 -13.39
C ALA A 230 -7.22 25.16 -12.73
N ILE A 231 -7.35 23.89 -12.38
CA ILE A 231 -8.51 23.35 -11.68
C ILE A 231 -8.04 22.89 -10.30
N SER A 232 -8.65 23.47 -9.26
CA SER A 232 -8.31 23.13 -7.88
C SER A 232 -8.70 21.68 -7.58
N PRO A 233 -7.86 20.92 -6.86
CA PRO A 233 -8.24 19.61 -6.35
C PRO A 233 -9.52 19.64 -5.49
N ASN A 234 -9.84 20.77 -4.86
CA ASN A 234 -11.04 20.93 -4.04
C ASN A 234 -12.35 20.77 -4.84
N THR A 235 -12.29 20.86 -6.18
CA THR A 235 -13.44 20.58 -7.05
C THR A 235 -13.79 19.10 -7.12
N GLY A 236 -12.86 18.21 -6.73
CA GLY A 236 -13.00 16.77 -6.87
C GLY A 236 -12.77 16.24 -8.31
N GLN A 237 -12.49 17.11 -9.27
CA GLN A 237 -12.35 16.67 -10.65
C GLN A 237 -11.09 15.82 -10.84
N LEU A 238 -11.25 14.64 -11.44
CA LEU A 238 -10.16 13.72 -11.79
C LEU A 238 -9.83 13.79 -13.29
N LEU A 239 -8.53 13.73 -13.58
CA LEU A 239 -7.97 13.66 -14.94
C LEU A 239 -7.05 12.44 -15.02
N SER A 240 -7.26 11.58 -16.00
CA SER A 240 -6.48 10.37 -16.25
C SER A 240 -5.06 10.72 -16.67
N VAL A 241 -4.06 10.18 -15.96
CA VAL A 241 -2.64 10.23 -16.37
C VAL A 241 -2.34 9.04 -17.25
N GLY A 242 -2.61 7.83 -16.74
CA GLY A 242 -2.45 6.60 -17.49
C GLY A 242 -2.63 5.34 -16.64
N PRO A 243 -2.68 4.16 -17.28
CA PRO A 243 -2.90 2.90 -16.59
C PRO A 243 -1.68 2.47 -15.78
N LEU A 244 -1.94 1.96 -14.57
CA LEU A 244 -0.93 1.34 -13.72
C LEU A 244 -0.36 0.06 -14.36
N GLY A 245 -1.12 -0.59 -15.24
CA GLY A 245 -0.73 -1.82 -15.93
C GLY A 245 -0.91 -3.09 -15.10
N ILE A 246 -1.64 -3.00 -13.98
CA ILE A 246 -1.78 -4.07 -12.99
C ILE A 246 -3.24 -4.50 -12.75
N GLY A 247 -4.18 -3.94 -13.52
CA GLY A 247 -5.63 -4.18 -13.39
C GLY A 247 -6.25 -3.47 -12.19
N ALA A 248 -7.50 -3.84 -11.89
CA ALA A 248 -8.22 -3.37 -10.71
C ALA A 248 -7.75 -4.11 -9.44
N PHE A 249 -7.90 -3.47 -8.29
CA PHE A 249 -7.54 -3.99 -6.97
C PHE A 249 -8.38 -3.30 -5.89
N GLU A 250 -8.18 -3.69 -4.64
CA GLU A 250 -8.98 -3.21 -3.52
C GLU A 250 -8.29 -2.07 -2.77
N ARG A 251 -7.01 -2.25 -2.42
CA ARG A 251 -6.28 -1.32 -1.54
C ARG A 251 -4.96 -0.88 -2.13
N ALA A 252 -4.67 0.41 -1.98
CA ALA A 252 -3.34 0.94 -2.12
C ALA A 252 -3.05 2.01 -1.05
N SER A 253 -1.77 2.24 -0.80
CA SER A 253 -1.26 3.46 -0.16
C SER A 253 -0.21 4.05 -1.10
N PHE A 254 -0.09 5.37 -1.16
CA PHE A 254 0.69 6.07 -2.16
C PHE A 254 1.36 7.29 -1.53
N ASP A 255 2.62 7.53 -1.87
CA ASP A 255 3.35 8.71 -1.41
C ASP A 255 4.44 9.08 -2.44
N ILE A 256 4.81 10.36 -2.48
CA ILE A 256 5.79 10.95 -3.38
C ILE A 256 6.85 11.66 -2.54
N ALA A 257 8.10 11.20 -2.67
CA ALA A 257 9.24 11.77 -1.96
C ALA A 257 9.43 13.25 -2.30
N ASP A 258 9.58 14.10 -1.29
CA ASP A 258 9.72 15.55 -1.43
C ASP A 258 11.02 15.95 -2.13
N ILE A 259 12.12 15.29 -1.82
CA ILE A 259 13.45 15.63 -2.37
C ILE A 259 13.69 14.96 -3.72
N SER A 260 13.31 13.70 -3.94
CA SER A 260 13.62 13.03 -5.22
C SER A 260 12.49 13.14 -6.24
N GLY A 261 11.24 13.30 -5.79
CA GLY A 261 10.04 13.17 -6.62
C GLY A 261 9.71 11.71 -6.96
N ALA A 262 10.41 10.74 -6.37
CA ALA A 262 10.12 9.32 -6.58
C ALA A 262 8.78 8.97 -5.94
N ALA A 263 7.91 8.32 -6.71
CA ALA A 263 6.56 7.98 -6.30
C ALA A 263 6.44 6.48 -6.07
N PHE A 264 5.93 6.07 -4.92
CA PHE A 264 5.82 4.67 -4.57
C PHE A 264 4.45 4.31 -4.03
N THR A 265 4.01 3.09 -4.33
CA THR A 265 2.75 2.57 -3.81
C THR A 265 2.90 1.15 -3.27
N ALA A 266 2.22 0.91 -2.14
CA ALA A 266 1.96 -0.43 -1.64
C ALA A 266 0.55 -0.84 -2.05
N ILE A 267 0.41 -1.96 -2.77
CA ILE A 267 -0.88 -2.46 -3.25
C ILE A 267 -1.15 -3.83 -2.63
N THR A 268 -2.39 -4.03 -2.18
CA THR A 268 -2.85 -5.32 -1.67
C THR A 268 -4.08 -5.75 -2.44
N ARG A 269 -4.03 -6.91 -3.08
CA ARG A 269 -5.21 -7.52 -3.71
C ARG A 269 -5.97 -8.39 -2.73
N SER A 270 -7.25 -8.62 -3.02
CA SER A 270 -8.10 -9.53 -2.23
C SER A 270 -7.47 -10.91 -2.11
N GLY A 271 -7.40 -11.40 -0.87
CA GLY A 271 -6.80 -12.69 -0.51
C GLY A 271 -5.27 -12.67 -0.38
N GLU A 272 -4.58 -11.58 -0.72
CA GLU A 272 -3.13 -11.47 -0.51
C GLU A 272 -2.80 -11.24 0.96
N LYS A 273 -1.77 -11.95 1.45
CA LYS A 273 -1.29 -11.85 2.84
C LYS A 273 -0.29 -10.73 3.04
N SER A 274 0.19 -10.08 1.99
CA SER A 274 1.23 -9.06 2.07
C SER A 274 1.08 -8.11 0.90
N SER A 275 1.51 -6.86 1.08
CA SER A 275 1.42 -5.84 0.05
C SER A 275 2.60 -5.93 -0.92
N SER A 276 2.32 -5.73 -2.20
CA SER A 276 3.32 -5.59 -3.26
C SER A 276 3.72 -4.11 -3.38
N TRP A 277 5.03 -3.85 -3.45
CA TRP A 277 5.64 -2.52 -3.52
C TRP A 277 6.03 -2.18 -4.96
N TYR A 278 5.62 -1.00 -5.42
CA TYR A 278 5.82 -0.52 -6.78
C TYR A 278 6.39 0.90 -6.78
N GLU A 279 7.21 1.20 -7.78
CA GLU A 279 7.47 2.57 -8.21
C GLU A 279 6.48 2.96 -9.31
N ILE A 280 5.97 4.19 -9.25
CA ILE A 280 5.04 4.76 -10.22
C ILE A 280 5.73 5.84 -11.03
N ASP A 281 5.63 5.73 -12.36
CA ASP A 281 6.00 6.80 -13.27
C ASP A 281 4.85 7.84 -13.31
N LEU A 282 5.08 9.05 -12.80
CA LEU A 282 4.04 10.10 -12.67
C LEU A 282 3.62 10.73 -14.02
N ASP A 283 4.33 10.46 -15.11
CA ASP A 283 4.03 11.01 -16.43
C ASP A 283 3.14 10.06 -17.26
N SER A 284 3.40 8.76 -17.14
CA SER A 284 2.69 7.71 -17.87
C SER A 284 1.69 6.92 -17.03
N GLY A 285 1.79 7.02 -15.70
CA GLY A 285 1.03 6.22 -14.76
C GLY A 285 1.50 4.78 -14.59
N LYS A 286 2.56 4.33 -15.29
CA LYS A 286 2.98 2.92 -15.27
C LYS A 286 3.55 2.52 -13.90
N ALA A 287 3.07 1.40 -13.35
CA ALA A 287 3.64 0.79 -12.16
C ALA A 287 4.74 -0.24 -12.50
N SER A 288 5.86 -0.18 -11.79
CA SER A 288 6.96 -1.14 -11.88
C SER A 288 7.17 -1.82 -10.53
N MET A 289 7.00 -3.14 -10.47
CA MET A 289 7.12 -3.89 -9.22
C MET A 289 8.58 -3.93 -8.76
N ILE A 290 8.81 -3.61 -7.49
CA ILE A 290 10.12 -3.71 -6.83
C ILE A 290 10.21 -5.00 -6.03
N GLY A 291 9.16 -5.31 -5.26
CA GLY A 291 9.05 -6.56 -4.52
C GLY A 291 7.91 -6.57 -3.52
N LYS A 292 7.83 -7.59 -2.67
CA LYS A 292 6.85 -7.64 -1.57
C LYS A 292 7.41 -6.99 -0.31
N ILE A 293 6.56 -6.32 0.46
CA ILE A 293 6.90 -5.83 1.80
C ILE A 293 6.91 -7.03 2.74
N ASP A 294 8.05 -7.31 3.38
CA ASP A 294 8.22 -8.46 4.27
C ASP A 294 7.67 -8.21 5.69
N SER A 295 6.43 -7.73 5.76
CA SER A 295 5.67 -7.56 6.99
C SER A 295 4.94 -8.85 7.40
N GLY A 296 4.67 -9.76 6.46
CA GLY A 296 3.82 -10.93 6.70
C GLY A 296 2.33 -10.62 6.86
N GLU A 297 1.93 -9.37 6.63
CA GLU A 297 0.54 -8.89 6.66
C GLU A 297 0.38 -7.65 5.74
N PRO A 298 -0.83 -7.29 5.28
CA PRO A 298 -1.04 -6.07 4.51
C PRO A 298 -0.61 -4.80 5.24
N VAL A 299 -0.18 -3.79 4.48
CA VAL A 299 -0.06 -2.41 4.97
C VAL A 299 -1.31 -1.59 4.64
N VAL A 300 -1.61 -0.61 5.49
CA VAL A 300 -2.79 0.27 5.42
C VAL A 300 -2.42 1.75 5.28
N GLY A 301 -1.13 2.07 5.28
CA GLY A 301 -0.61 3.41 5.05
C GLY A 301 0.90 3.36 4.85
N ILE A 302 1.42 4.27 4.05
CA ILE A 302 2.86 4.46 3.82
C ILE A 302 3.18 5.95 3.92
N ALA A 303 4.38 6.28 4.35
CA ALA A 303 4.91 7.64 4.34
C ALA A 303 6.43 7.57 4.14
N ILE A 304 6.96 8.40 3.26
CA ILE A 304 8.38 8.51 2.95
C ILE A 304 8.98 9.54 3.90
N GLU A 305 10.07 9.17 4.55
CA GLU A 305 10.79 10.07 5.46
C GLU A 305 11.35 11.27 4.67
N PRO A 306 11.07 12.53 5.09
CA PRO A 306 11.59 13.75 4.46
C PRO A 306 13.11 13.94 4.65
#